data_AF-A0A161TM29-F1
#
_entry.id   AF-A0A161TM29-F1
#
_cell.length_a   1.000
_cell.length_b   1.000
_cell.length_c   1.000
_cell.angle_alpha   90.00
_cell.angle_beta   90.00
_cell.angle_gamma   90.00
#
_symmetry.space_group_name_H-M   'P 1'
#
loop_
_entity.id
_entity.type
_entity.pdbx_description
1 polymer ?
#
loop_
_entity_poly.entity_id
_entity_poly.type
_entity_poly.pdbx_seq_one_letter_code
_entity_poly.pdbx_strand_id
1 'polypeptide(L)'
;MSARENILTKLRAAPRSTPPAPDVAAYYAGTPKLTGLAALKHWAALMRAVRTEVLWVREADWPRTLAGQVAARGIRTLLLSPTTGHGARAAAALAELAEPPLRLGFDQTIDGWKATLFNEVDAAFTRVRAGIALTGSLIAWPDEHEPRTMSLVPPIHFALFDTRTLYPDFFSAMSAENWAAGMPTNALLISGPSKTSDIQQTVAYGAHGPRELVVLAVLPDEIDLADLADLEADA
;
A
#
# COMPACT_ATOMS: atom_id res chain seq x y z
N MET A 1 -14.30 -41.87 -15.54
CA MET A 1 -14.48 -40.62 -14.78
C MET A 1 -13.19 -40.32 -14.03
N SER A 2 -12.63 -39.13 -14.21
CA SER A 2 -11.43 -38.69 -13.49
C SER A 2 -11.73 -38.35 -12.02
N ALA A 3 -10.70 -38.36 -11.16
CA ALA A 3 -10.83 -37.93 -9.77
C ALA A 3 -11.39 -36.49 -9.65
N ARG A 4 -10.99 -35.59 -10.56
CA ARG A 4 -11.49 -34.22 -10.66
C ARG A 4 -13.01 -34.17 -10.89
N GLU A 5 -13.53 -34.97 -11.81
CA GLU A 5 -14.97 -35.00 -12.12
C GLU A 5 -15.78 -35.54 -10.95
N ASN A 6 -15.29 -36.56 -10.26
CA ASN A 6 -15.94 -37.09 -9.05
C ASN A 6 -16.00 -36.04 -7.94
N ILE A 7 -14.92 -35.29 -7.69
CA ILE A 7 -14.89 -34.21 -6.69
C ILE A 7 -15.86 -33.09 -7.05
N LEU A 8 -15.80 -32.58 -8.29
CA LEU A 8 -16.68 -31.49 -8.72
C LEU A 8 -18.15 -31.89 -8.72
N THR A 9 -18.47 -33.13 -9.07
CA THR A 9 -19.83 -33.66 -9.02
C THR A 9 -20.35 -33.68 -7.59
N LYS A 10 -19.55 -34.16 -6.63
CA LYS A 10 -19.91 -34.14 -5.21
C LYS A 10 -20.08 -32.72 -4.67
N LEU A 11 -19.18 -31.79 -5.02
CA LEU A 11 -19.28 -30.38 -4.62
C LEU A 11 -20.52 -29.68 -5.17
N ARG A 12 -20.94 -30.02 -6.40
CA ARG A 12 -22.17 -29.49 -7.01
C ARG A 12 -23.44 -30.10 -6.43
N ALA A 13 -23.40 -31.38 -6.06
CA ALA A 13 -24.52 -32.10 -5.46
C ALA A 13 -24.67 -31.86 -3.95
N ALA A 14 -23.66 -31.29 -3.29
CA ALA A 14 -23.71 -30.95 -1.88
C ALA A 14 -24.85 -29.95 -1.60
N PRO A 15 -25.71 -30.21 -0.61
CA PRO A 15 -26.78 -29.28 -0.24
C PRO A 15 -26.17 -27.95 0.19
N ARG A 16 -26.63 -26.86 -0.44
CA ARG A 16 -26.22 -25.49 -0.10
C ARG A 16 -27.30 -24.89 0.78
N SER A 17 -27.00 -24.68 2.05
CA SER A 17 -27.72 -23.69 2.85
C SER A 17 -26.99 -22.37 2.72
N THR A 18 -27.70 -21.32 2.30
CA THR A 18 -27.18 -19.96 2.40
C THR A 18 -27.68 -19.40 3.72
N PRO A 19 -26.84 -19.36 4.77
CA PRO A 19 -27.24 -18.70 6.01
C PRO A 19 -27.57 -17.22 5.71
N PRO A 20 -28.48 -16.60 6.46
CA PRO A 20 -28.70 -15.17 6.32
C PRO A 20 -27.38 -14.44 6.54
N ALA A 21 -27.06 -13.52 5.64
CA ALA A 21 -25.88 -12.67 5.81
C ALA A 21 -26.07 -11.79 7.05
N PRO A 22 -25.01 -11.54 7.84
CA PRO A 22 -25.09 -10.56 8.92
C PRO A 22 -25.38 -9.18 8.35
N ASP A 23 -26.14 -8.36 9.10
CA ASP A 23 -26.37 -6.96 8.75
C ASP A 23 -25.14 -6.12 9.13
N VAL A 24 -24.14 -6.16 8.24
CA VAL A 24 -22.88 -5.43 8.40
C VAL A 24 -23.13 -3.92 8.37
N ALA A 25 -24.12 -3.45 7.60
CA ALA A 25 -24.44 -2.04 7.49
C ALA A 25 -24.97 -1.48 8.82
N ALA A 26 -25.90 -2.20 9.47
CA ALA A 26 -26.39 -1.82 10.79
C ALA A 26 -25.28 -1.79 11.85
N TYR A 27 -24.35 -2.75 11.83
CA TYR A 27 -23.20 -2.78 12.74
C TYR A 27 -22.32 -1.53 12.60
N TYR A 28 -21.95 -1.15 11.37
CA TYR A 28 -21.11 0.02 11.14
C TYR A 28 -21.87 1.36 11.26
N ALA A 29 -23.20 1.36 11.15
CA ALA A 29 -24.00 2.55 11.43
C ALA A 29 -23.99 2.94 12.91
N GLY A 30 -23.89 1.96 13.82
CA GLY A 30 -23.81 2.19 15.26
C GLY A 30 -22.40 2.44 15.81
N THR A 31 -21.36 2.26 14.98
CA THR A 31 -19.96 2.36 15.42
C THR A 31 -19.46 3.82 15.30
N PRO A 32 -18.89 4.43 16.37
CA PRO A 32 -18.27 5.74 16.28
C PRO A 32 -17.16 5.79 15.22
N LYS A 33 -17.21 6.80 14.35
CA LYS A 33 -16.25 6.95 13.25
C LYS A 33 -15.23 8.04 13.56
N LEU A 34 -13.96 7.68 13.45
CA LEU A 34 -12.87 8.63 13.50
C LEU A 34 -12.78 9.36 12.16
N THR A 35 -12.77 10.69 12.15
CA THR A 35 -12.80 11.50 10.91
C THR A 35 -11.84 12.69 10.99
N GLY A 36 -11.56 13.33 9.85
CA GLY A 36 -10.75 14.54 9.76
C GLY A 36 -9.34 14.37 10.33
N LEU A 37 -8.85 15.41 11.02
CA LEU A 37 -7.51 15.43 11.61
C LEU A 37 -7.29 14.28 12.61
N ALA A 38 -8.31 13.93 13.42
CA ALA A 38 -8.19 12.83 14.37
C ALA A 38 -7.96 11.49 13.66
N ALA A 39 -8.62 11.26 12.52
CA ALA A 39 -8.40 10.06 11.71
C ALA A 39 -6.98 9.99 11.17
N LEU A 40 -6.45 11.11 10.68
CA LEU A 40 -5.08 11.18 10.18
C LEU A 40 -4.05 10.94 11.28
N LYS A 41 -4.24 11.57 12.44
CA LYS A 41 -3.37 11.39 13.61
C LYS A 41 -3.32 9.91 14.03
N HIS A 42 -4.49 9.28 14.15
CA HIS A 42 -4.57 7.88 14.54
C HIS A 42 -3.98 6.93 13.49
N TRP A 43 -4.30 7.13 12.21
CA TRP A 43 -3.75 6.35 11.11
C TRP A 43 -2.21 6.40 11.09
N ALA A 44 -1.65 7.61 11.20
CA ALA A 44 -0.21 7.80 11.21
C ALA A 44 0.45 7.19 12.46
N ALA A 45 -0.18 7.30 13.63
CA ALA A 45 0.32 6.66 14.85
C ALA A 45 0.38 5.13 14.71
N LEU A 46 -0.66 4.50 14.15
CA LEU A 46 -0.67 3.05 13.92
C LEU A 46 0.40 2.61 12.90
N MET A 47 0.57 3.37 11.82
CA MET A 47 1.63 3.12 10.83
C MET A 47 3.04 3.24 11.44
N ARG A 48 3.28 4.30 12.21
CA ARG A 48 4.56 4.52 12.88
C ARG A 48 4.85 3.44 13.94
N ALA A 49 3.82 2.98 14.66
CA ALA A 49 3.95 1.90 15.65
C ALA A 49 4.45 0.57 15.03
N VAL A 50 4.25 0.37 13.73
CA VAL A 50 4.76 -0.81 12.98
C VAL A 50 6.01 -0.49 12.14
N ARG A 51 6.66 0.65 12.40
CA ARG A 51 7.89 1.14 11.76
C ARG A 51 7.72 1.56 10.29
N THR A 52 6.52 1.98 9.90
CA THR A 52 6.32 2.71 8.66
C THR A 52 6.77 4.16 8.84
N GLU A 53 7.58 4.64 7.89
CA GLU A 53 7.91 6.06 7.82
C GLU A 53 6.78 6.80 7.11
N VAL A 54 6.17 7.76 7.78
CA VAL A 54 5.08 8.58 7.21
C VAL A 54 5.61 9.98 6.99
N LEU A 55 5.75 10.35 5.73
CA LEU A 55 6.19 11.67 5.27
C LEU A 55 4.97 12.47 4.82
N TRP A 56 4.63 13.50 5.57
CA TRP A 56 3.60 14.44 5.19
C TRP A 56 4.11 15.34 4.07
N VAL A 57 3.39 15.37 2.95
CA VAL A 57 3.79 16.08 1.73
C VAL A 57 2.58 16.80 1.13
N ARG A 58 2.85 17.71 0.20
CA ARG A 58 1.86 18.37 -0.65
C ARG A 58 1.86 17.76 -2.04
N GLU A 59 0.78 18.01 -2.77
CA GLU A 59 0.66 17.56 -4.16
C GLU A 59 1.82 18.07 -5.02
N ALA A 60 2.31 19.28 -4.75
CA ALA A 60 3.39 19.91 -5.51
C ALA A 60 4.80 19.41 -5.16
N ASP A 61 5.05 18.99 -3.92
CA ASP A 61 6.41 18.72 -3.42
C ASP A 61 6.75 17.23 -3.27
N TRP A 62 5.75 16.33 -3.24
CA TRP A 62 6.00 14.91 -3.05
C TRP A 62 7.03 14.30 -4.03
N PRO A 63 7.13 14.70 -5.32
CA PRO A 63 8.14 14.13 -6.21
C PRO A 63 9.57 14.48 -5.77
N ARG A 64 9.77 15.71 -5.28
CA ARG A 64 11.05 16.16 -4.74
C ARG A 64 11.38 15.43 -3.44
N THR A 65 10.38 15.23 -2.57
CA THR A 65 10.56 14.47 -1.33
C THR A 65 10.94 13.02 -1.61
N LEU A 66 10.28 12.37 -2.58
CA LEU A 66 10.66 11.03 -3.06
C LEU A 66 12.13 11.00 -3.53
N ALA A 67 12.52 11.93 -4.41
CA ALA A 67 13.88 11.99 -4.93
C ALA A 67 14.92 12.19 -3.81
N GLY A 68 14.60 13.05 -2.82
CA GLY A 68 15.42 13.22 -1.63
C GLY A 68 15.59 11.94 -0.81
N GLN A 69 14.52 11.16 -0.62
CA GLN A 69 14.56 9.87 0.08
C GLN A 69 15.37 8.82 -0.69
N VAL A 70 15.24 8.77 -2.01
CA VAL A 70 16.05 7.90 -2.88
C VAL A 70 17.53 8.22 -2.73
N ALA A 71 17.91 9.50 -2.80
CA ALA A 71 19.30 9.93 -2.65
C ALA A 71 19.85 9.66 -1.24
N ALA A 72 19.09 10.00 -0.20
CA ALA A 72 19.50 9.84 1.20
C ALA A 72 19.73 8.37 1.58
N ARG A 73 19.01 7.43 0.97
CA ARG A 73 19.15 5.99 1.19
C ARG A 73 20.14 5.32 0.23
N GLY A 74 20.71 6.05 -0.72
CA GLY A 74 21.61 5.49 -1.73
C GLY A 74 20.94 4.44 -2.61
N ILE A 75 19.65 4.63 -2.93
CA ILE A 75 18.90 3.71 -3.82
C ILE A 75 19.50 3.81 -5.22
N ARG A 76 19.97 2.68 -5.76
CA ARG A 76 20.61 2.62 -7.09
C ARG A 76 19.65 2.14 -8.15
N THR A 77 18.68 1.30 -7.78
CA THR A 77 17.66 0.78 -8.69
C THR A 77 16.26 1.02 -8.13
N LEU A 78 15.43 1.77 -8.86
CA LEU A 78 14.05 2.06 -8.47
C LEU A 78 13.07 1.54 -9.54
N LEU A 79 12.17 0.67 -9.13
CA LEU A 79 11.08 0.17 -9.95
C LEU A 79 9.87 1.12 -9.86
N LEU A 80 9.45 1.68 -10.99
CA LEU A 80 8.32 2.61 -11.08
C LEU A 80 7.64 2.52 -12.45
N SER A 81 6.40 2.99 -12.55
CA SER A 81 5.63 2.94 -13.80
C SER A 81 5.52 4.29 -14.49
N PRO A 82 6.41 4.66 -15.44
CA PRO A 82 6.43 5.98 -16.06
C PRO A 82 5.22 6.26 -16.95
N THR A 83 4.40 5.25 -17.28
CA THR A 83 3.15 5.41 -18.04
C THR A 83 2.02 5.98 -17.19
N THR A 84 2.14 5.93 -15.87
CA THR A 84 1.18 6.55 -14.95
C THR A 84 1.54 8.03 -14.73
N GLY A 85 0.55 8.86 -14.41
CA GLY A 85 0.78 10.29 -14.16
C GLY A 85 1.72 10.57 -12.99
N HIS A 86 1.59 9.82 -11.89
CA HIS A 86 2.48 9.92 -10.74
C HIS A 86 3.86 9.30 -11.05
N GLY A 87 3.94 8.15 -11.71
CA GLY A 87 5.24 7.57 -12.07
C GLY A 87 6.05 8.44 -13.02
N ALA A 88 5.41 9.13 -13.99
CA ALA A 88 6.09 10.11 -14.84
C ALA A 88 6.69 11.28 -14.04
N ARG A 89 5.95 11.80 -13.06
CA ARG A 89 6.42 12.89 -12.19
C ARG A 89 7.55 12.45 -11.27
N ALA A 90 7.46 11.24 -10.72
CA ALA A 90 8.55 10.64 -9.96
C ALA A 90 9.81 10.50 -10.85
N ALA A 91 9.65 9.95 -12.05
CA ALA A 91 10.75 9.77 -13.00
C ALA A 91 11.44 11.09 -13.36
N ALA A 92 10.68 12.18 -13.53
CA ALA A 92 11.22 13.51 -13.79
C ALA A 92 12.01 14.04 -12.59
N ALA A 93 11.45 14.00 -11.38
CA ALA A 93 12.14 14.47 -10.19
C ALA A 93 13.44 13.70 -9.89
N LEU A 94 13.46 12.39 -10.16
CA LEU A 94 14.64 11.56 -10.00
C LEU A 94 15.75 11.88 -11.00
N ALA A 95 15.41 12.35 -12.20
CA ALA A 95 16.38 12.71 -13.23
C ALA A 95 17.20 13.96 -12.88
N GLU A 96 16.68 14.80 -11.96
CA GLU A 96 17.35 16.01 -11.47
C GLU A 96 18.36 15.73 -10.35
N LEU A 97 18.47 14.48 -9.88
CA LEU A 97 19.48 14.10 -8.89
C LEU A 97 20.88 14.13 -9.51
N ALA A 98 21.89 14.47 -8.71
CA ALA A 98 23.29 14.41 -9.14
C ALA A 98 23.70 12.99 -9.58
N GLU A 99 23.18 11.99 -8.86
CA GLU A 99 23.33 10.56 -9.18
C GLU A 99 21.94 9.92 -9.25
N PRO A 100 21.29 9.95 -10.44
CA PRO A 100 19.96 9.38 -10.60
C PRO A 100 20.01 7.84 -10.55
N PRO A 101 19.04 7.16 -9.89
CA PRO A 101 18.98 5.70 -9.91
C PRO A 101 18.67 5.18 -11.32
N LEU A 102 19.06 3.93 -11.59
CA LEU A 102 18.51 3.16 -12.68
C LEU A 102 17.00 2.97 -12.45
N ARG A 103 16.21 3.48 -13.39
CA ARG A 103 14.75 3.36 -13.36
C ARG A 103 14.34 2.14 -14.17
N LEU A 104 13.63 1.22 -13.54
CA LEU A 104 13.08 0.04 -14.20
C LEU A 104 11.56 0.17 -14.30
N GLY A 105 11.00 -0.20 -15.44
CA GLY A 105 9.57 -0.38 -15.62
C GLY A 105 9.17 -1.84 -15.47
N PHE A 106 7.88 -2.11 -15.26
CA PHE A 106 7.35 -3.46 -15.31
C PHE A 106 6.94 -3.80 -16.77
N ASP A 107 7.94 -4.00 -17.63
CA ASP A 107 7.77 -4.13 -19.09
C ASP A 107 7.93 -5.56 -19.63
N GLN A 108 8.23 -6.51 -18.74
CA GLN A 108 8.52 -7.90 -19.08
C GLN A 108 7.67 -8.87 -18.24
N THR A 109 7.50 -10.09 -18.72
CA THR A 109 6.81 -11.12 -17.96
C THR A 109 7.61 -11.51 -16.72
N ILE A 110 6.91 -11.79 -15.62
CA ILE A 110 7.55 -12.05 -14.33
C ILE A 110 8.56 -13.21 -14.40
N ASP A 111 8.30 -14.24 -15.19
CA ASP A 111 9.16 -15.43 -15.30
C ASP A 111 10.55 -15.12 -15.85
N GLY A 112 10.67 -14.16 -16.77
CA GLY A 112 11.96 -13.72 -17.33
C GLY A 112 12.74 -12.78 -16.41
N TRP A 113 12.08 -12.22 -15.38
CA TRP A 113 12.62 -11.08 -14.64
C TRP A 113 12.76 -11.31 -13.11
N LYS A 114 12.42 -12.52 -12.62
CA LYS A 114 12.48 -12.83 -11.18
C LYS A 114 13.86 -12.55 -10.58
N ALA A 115 14.95 -12.97 -11.22
CA ALA A 115 16.29 -12.82 -10.65
C ALA A 115 16.63 -11.35 -10.38
N THR A 116 16.41 -10.47 -11.37
CA THR A 116 16.62 -9.02 -11.23
C THR A 116 15.67 -8.41 -10.20
N LEU A 117 14.37 -8.73 -10.28
CA LEU A 117 13.38 -8.16 -9.35
C LEU A 117 13.69 -8.48 -7.87
N PHE A 118 14.20 -9.68 -7.58
CA PHE A 118 14.49 -10.12 -6.21
C PHE A 118 15.89 -9.73 -5.71
N ASN A 119 16.88 -9.56 -6.60
CA ASN A 119 18.28 -9.38 -6.20
C ASN A 119 18.88 -8.01 -6.55
N GLU A 120 18.29 -7.28 -7.50
CA GLU A 120 18.88 -6.07 -8.08
C GLU A 120 18.00 -4.82 -7.92
N VAL A 121 16.72 -4.97 -7.58
CA VAL A 121 15.79 -3.86 -7.33
C VAL A 121 15.84 -3.48 -5.86
N ASP A 122 16.36 -2.28 -5.57
CA ASP A 122 16.49 -1.79 -4.20
C ASP A 122 15.14 -1.31 -3.63
N ALA A 123 14.31 -0.68 -4.47
CA ALA A 123 13.04 -0.10 -4.07
C ALA A 123 12.00 -0.11 -5.19
N ALA A 124 10.72 0.02 -4.83
CA ALA A 124 9.64 0.33 -5.76
C ALA A 124 8.81 1.52 -5.29
N PHE A 125 8.25 2.24 -6.27
CA PHE A 125 7.30 3.32 -6.06
C PHE A 125 5.95 2.95 -6.68
N THR A 126 4.88 3.00 -5.88
CA THR A 126 3.51 2.82 -6.37
C THR A 126 2.56 3.84 -5.77
N ARG A 127 1.41 4.04 -6.39
CA ARG A 127 0.29 4.72 -5.74
C ARG A 127 -0.51 3.73 -4.88
N VAL A 128 -1.14 4.23 -3.83
CA VAL A 128 -2.18 3.50 -3.09
C VAL A 128 -3.53 4.17 -3.33
N ARG A 129 -4.58 3.36 -3.31
CA ARG A 129 -5.95 3.76 -3.63
C ARG A 129 -6.57 4.58 -2.50
N ALA A 130 -6.41 4.11 -1.27
CA ALA A 130 -7.06 4.66 -0.10
C ALA A 130 -6.34 4.26 1.19
N GLY A 131 -6.75 4.86 2.32
CA GLY A 131 -6.33 4.47 3.65
C GLY A 131 -7.51 4.05 4.53
N ILE A 132 -7.23 3.31 5.60
CA ILE A 132 -8.20 2.93 6.62
C ILE A 132 -7.69 3.40 7.98
N ALA A 133 -8.38 4.35 8.59
CA ALA A 133 -7.96 4.97 9.84
C ALA A 133 -7.98 3.98 10.99
N LEU A 134 -9.08 3.25 11.18
CA LEU A 134 -9.29 2.32 12.29
C LEU A 134 -8.17 1.26 12.43
N THR A 135 -7.64 0.77 11.31
CA THR A 135 -6.64 -0.30 11.31
C THR A 135 -5.23 0.18 10.99
N GLY A 136 -5.03 1.47 10.66
CA GLY A 136 -3.75 1.97 10.22
C GLY A 136 -3.26 1.24 8.97
N SER A 137 -4.10 1.19 7.93
CA SER A 137 -3.82 0.42 6.71
C SER A 137 -3.88 1.28 5.47
N LEU A 138 -3.18 0.86 4.41
CA LEU A 138 -3.36 1.33 3.04
C LEU A 138 -4.06 0.27 2.22
N ILE A 139 -4.83 0.72 1.23
CA ILE A 139 -5.48 -0.11 0.23
C ILE A 139 -4.71 0.07 -1.08
N ALA A 140 -4.18 -1.01 -1.64
CA ALA A 140 -3.64 -1.02 -2.99
C ALA A 140 -4.45 -1.96 -3.88
N TRP A 141 -4.79 -1.49 -5.08
CA TRP A 141 -5.42 -2.26 -6.14
C TRP A 141 -4.44 -2.36 -7.29
N PRO A 142 -3.64 -3.44 -7.35
CA PRO A 142 -2.65 -3.58 -8.40
C PRO A 142 -3.30 -3.74 -9.77
N ASP A 143 -2.63 -3.20 -10.78
CA ASP A 143 -3.02 -3.30 -12.19
C ASP A 143 -1.80 -3.70 -13.05
N GLU A 144 -1.93 -3.64 -14.37
CA GLU A 144 -0.84 -3.92 -15.30
C GLU A 144 0.33 -2.92 -15.23
N HIS A 145 0.08 -1.70 -14.73
CA HIS A 145 1.09 -0.65 -14.62
C HIS A 145 1.83 -0.74 -13.29
N GLU A 146 1.13 -1.08 -12.22
CA GLU A 146 1.64 -1.24 -10.85
C GLU A 146 1.26 -2.61 -10.29
N PRO A 147 1.82 -3.70 -10.84
CA PRO A 147 1.47 -5.05 -10.38
C PRO A 147 1.90 -5.28 -8.94
N ARG A 148 1.24 -6.24 -8.28
CA ARG A 148 1.39 -6.50 -6.84
C ARG A 148 2.83 -6.72 -6.39
N THR A 149 3.65 -7.25 -7.29
CA THR A 149 5.07 -7.51 -7.06
C THR A 149 5.85 -6.23 -6.75
N MET A 150 5.45 -5.06 -7.28
CA MET A 150 6.06 -3.78 -6.93
C MET A 150 5.88 -3.43 -5.46
N SER A 151 4.71 -3.67 -4.88
CA SER A 151 4.46 -3.44 -3.45
C SER A 151 4.93 -4.57 -2.53
N LEU A 152 5.34 -5.71 -3.09
CA LEU A 152 5.57 -6.94 -2.32
C LEU A 152 6.99 -7.51 -2.43
N VAL A 153 7.79 -7.19 -3.45
CA VAL A 153 9.09 -7.84 -3.65
C VAL A 153 10.26 -6.93 -3.29
N PRO A 154 10.34 -5.69 -3.80
CA PRO A 154 11.45 -4.80 -3.48
C PRO A 154 11.59 -4.58 -1.97
N PRO A 155 12.82 -4.55 -1.44
CA PRO A 155 13.08 -4.37 -0.01
C PRO A 155 12.46 -3.10 0.58
N ILE A 156 12.35 -2.04 -0.22
CA ILE A 156 11.75 -0.76 0.17
C ILE A 156 10.54 -0.47 -0.73
N HIS A 157 9.39 -0.20 -0.13
CA HIS A 157 8.20 0.27 -0.84
C HIS A 157 7.94 1.74 -0.50
N PHE A 158 8.02 2.61 -1.51
CA PHE A 158 7.52 3.97 -1.47
C PHE A 158 6.06 3.99 -1.95
N ALA A 159 5.15 4.36 -1.06
CA ALA A 159 3.71 4.41 -1.33
C ALA A 159 3.23 5.87 -1.39
N LEU A 160 2.68 6.30 -2.53
CA LEU A 160 2.02 7.60 -2.65
C LEU A 160 0.56 7.49 -2.22
N PHE A 161 0.19 8.15 -1.12
CA PHE A 161 -1.13 8.11 -0.53
C PHE A 161 -1.80 9.50 -0.53
N ASP A 162 -2.95 9.63 -1.19
CA ASP A 162 -3.79 10.82 -1.09
C ASP A 162 -4.67 10.73 0.16
N THR A 163 -4.40 11.56 1.17
CA THR A 163 -5.11 11.47 2.46
C THR A 163 -6.58 11.84 2.39
N ARG A 164 -7.05 12.45 1.29
CA ARG A 164 -8.50 12.67 1.05
C ARG A 164 -9.27 11.36 0.89
N THR A 165 -8.59 10.28 0.53
CA THR A 165 -9.18 8.93 0.47
C THR A 165 -8.88 8.10 1.73
N LEU A 166 -8.74 8.76 2.88
CA LEU A 166 -8.72 8.09 4.19
C LEU A 166 -10.16 7.83 4.67
N TYR A 167 -10.53 6.56 4.78
CA TYR A 167 -11.82 6.15 5.31
C TYR A 167 -11.72 5.79 6.79
N PRO A 168 -12.80 5.98 7.58
CA PRO A 168 -12.80 5.63 9.00
C PRO A 168 -12.57 4.13 9.23
N ASP A 169 -13.18 3.27 8.40
CA ASP A 169 -13.16 1.82 8.53
C ASP A 169 -13.23 1.14 7.15
N PHE A 170 -12.96 -0.16 7.10
CA PHE A 170 -12.89 -0.91 5.85
C PHE A 170 -14.24 -1.00 5.12
N PHE A 171 -15.34 -1.14 5.89
CA PHE A 171 -16.69 -1.19 5.32
C PHE A 171 -17.05 0.12 4.61
N SER A 172 -16.69 1.25 5.21
CA SER A 172 -16.88 2.59 4.64
C SER A 172 -16.08 2.76 3.35
N ALA A 173 -14.82 2.28 3.31
CA ALA A 173 -14.01 2.29 2.08
C ALA A 173 -14.65 1.45 0.95
N MET A 174 -15.02 0.20 1.25
CA MET A 174 -15.65 -0.70 0.29
C MET A 174 -16.97 -0.13 -0.26
N SER A 175 -17.77 0.46 0.62
CA SER A 175 -19.08 1.02 0.28
C SER A 175 -18.97 2.30 -0.53
N ALA A 176 -18.12 3.24 -0.10
CA ALA A 176 -17.92 4.53 -0.76
C ALA A 176 -17.32 4.37 -2.17
N GLU A 177 -16.43 3.39 -2.35
CA GLU A 177 -15.81 3.11 -3.65
C GLU A 177 -16.53 2.03 -4.46
N ASN A 178 -17.70 1.56 -4.00
CA ASN A 178 -18.55 0.59 -4.67
C ASN A 178 -17.79 -0.66 -5.16
N TRP A 179 -17.04 -1.31 -4.26
CA TRP A 179 -16.18 -2.44 -4.62
C TRP A 179 -16.96 -3.60 -5.25
N ALA A 180 -18.24 -3.75 -4.90
CA ALA A 180 -19.12 -4.78 -5.46
C ALA A 180 -19.32 -4.66 -6.99
N ALA A 181 -19.12 -3.47 -7.57
CA ALA A 181 -19.30 -3.25 -9.01
C ALA A 181 -18.08 -3.64 -9.86
N GLY A 182 -16.90 -3.85 -9.27
CA GLY A 182 -15.69 -4.08 -10.07
C GLY A 182 -14.41 -4.18 -9.26
N MET A 183 -14.36 -5.11 -8.31
CA MET A 183 -13.13 -5.39 -7.55
C MET A 183 -12.06 -6.02 -8.47
N PRO A 184 -10.78 -5.64 -8.32
CA PRO A 184 -9.68 -6.26 -9.07
C PRO A 184 -9.51 -7.73 -8.69
N THR A 185 -8.71 -8.45 -9.49
CA THR A 185 -8.34 -9.85 -9.17
C THR A 185 -7.61 -9.98 -7.83
N ASN A 186 -7.05 -8.89 -7.32
CA ASN A 186 -6.36 -8.80 -6.05
C ASN A 186 -6.53 -7.40 -5.42
N ALA A 187 -6.87 -7.34 -4.15
CA ALA A 187 -6.81 -6.14 -3.33
C ALA A 187 -5.87 -6.39 -2.15
N LEU A 188 -4.95 -5.45 -1.89
CA LEU A 188 -3.97 -5.55 -0.82
C LEU A 188 -4.33 -4.56 0.29
N LEU A 189 -4.34 -5.04 1.54
CA LEU A 189 -4.36 -4.20 2.74
C LEU A 189 -2.96 -4.22 3.36
N ILE A 190 -2.26 -3.09 3.28
CA ILE A 190 -0.87 -2.94 3.73
C ILE A 190 -0.90 -2.18 5.06
N SER A 191 -0.62 -2.87 6.17
CA SER A 191 -0.62 -2.32 7.54
C SER A 191 0.79 -2.24 8.12
N GLY A 192 1.78 -1.88 7.31
CA GLY A 192 3.18 -1.81 7.69
C GLY A 192 4.13 -2.61 6.78
N PRO A 193 5.44 -2.59 7.06
CA PRO A 193 6.41 -3.45 6.37
C PRO A 193 6.14 -4.93 6.66
N SER A 194 6.62 -5.81 5.78
CA SER A 194 6.50 -7.25 5.98
C SER A 194 7.28 -7.69 7.21
N LYS A 195 6.59 -8.38 8.10
CA LYS A 195 7.11 -8.88 9.37
C LYS A 195 6.69 -10.34 9.55
N THR A 196 7.64 -11.17 9.97
CA THR A 196 7.33 -12.48 10.55
C THR A 196 7.85 -12.53 11.99
N SER A 197 7.05 -13.08 12.89
CA SER A 197 7.46 -13.43 14.26
C SER A 197 7.63 -14.95 14.44
N ASP A 198 7.58 -15.70 13.34
CA ASP A 198 7.45 -17.15 13.32
C ASP A 198 8.79 -17.91 13.37
N ILE A 199 9.90 -17.21 13.65
CA ILE A 199 11.21 -17.84 13.85
C ILE A 199 11.75 -17.40 15.20
N GLN A 200 11.71 -18.31 16.18
CA GLN A 200 12.39 -18.19 17.47
C GLN A 200 12.00 -16.94 18.30
N GLN A 201 10.78 -16.43 18.15
CA GLN A 201 10.27 -15.22 18.84
C GLN A 201 11.07 -13.93 18.57
N THR A 202 11.97 -13.95 17.58
CA THR A 202 12.68 -12.75 17.16
C THR A 202 11.96 -12.16 15.96
N VAL A 203 11.61 -10.89 16.05
CA VAL A 203 10.93 -10.21 14.95
C VAL A 203 11.92 -10.02 13.79
N ALA A 204 11.66 -10.69 12.67
CA ALA A 204 12.39 -10.49 11.42
C ALA A 204 11.52 -9.68 10.44
N TYR A 205 12.11 -8.63 9.86
CA TYR A 205 11.48 -7.81 8.82
C TYR A 205 11.98 -8.26 7.45
N GLY A 206 11.10 -8.28 6.45
CA GLY A 206 11.45 -8.59 5.07
C GLY A 206 11.38 -10.08 4.67
N ALA A 207 10.79 -10.95 5.48
CA ALA A 207 10.74 -12.39 5.16
C ALA A 207 9.82 -12.74 3.98
N HIS A 208 8.72 -12.00 3.81
CA HIS A 208 7.70 -12.26 2.78
C HIS A 208 7.23 -10.98 2.07
N GLY A 209 7.99 -9.89 2.18
CA GLY A 209 7.68 -8.61 1.54
C GLY A 209 8.68 -7.49 1.87
N PRO A 210 8.38 -6.21 1.61
CA PRO A 210 9.30 -5.10 1.87
C PRO A 210 9.67 -5.04 3.35
N ARG A 211 10.96 -4.85 3.65
CA ARG A 211 11.44 -4.63 5.01
C ARG A 211 11.17 -3.20 5.51
N GLU A 212 11.00 -2.27 4.58
CA GLU A 212 10.72 -0.85 4.83
C GLU A 212 9.51 -0.41 4.00
N LEU A 213 8.64 0.37 4.64
CA LEU A 213 7.52 1.05 3.99
C LEU A 213 7.65 2.53 4.29
N VAL A 214 7.73 3.34 3.24
CA VAL A 214 7.76 4.81 3.31
C VAL A 214 6.53 5.34 2.61
N VAL A 215 5.66 6.04 3.34
CA VAL A 215 4.42 6.60 2.81
C VAL A 215 4.59 8.10 2.59
N LEU A 216 4.46 8.52 1.34
CA LEU A 216 4.32 9.92 0.96
C LEU A 216 2.83 10.26 1.08
N ALA A 217 2.43 10.73 2.26
CA ALA A 217 1.05 11.06 2.59
C ALA A 217 0.74 12.50 2.15
N VAL A 218 0.08 12.63 1.00
CA VAL A 218 -0.31 13.91 0.39
C VAL A 218 -1.48 14.50 1.18
N LEU A 219 -1.24 15.63 1.81
CA LEU A 219 -2.23 16.39 2.58
C LEU A 219 -2.95 17.40 1.69
N PRO A 220 -4.27 17.55 1.85
CA PRO A 220 -5.00 18.64 1.22
C PRO A 220 -4.63 19.98 1.87
N ASP A 221 -4.67 21.06 1.10
CA ASP A 221 -4.11 22.37 1.48
C ASP A 221 -4.70 22.95 2.77
N GLU A 222 -5.94 22.57 3.10
CA GLU A 222 -6.66 22.99 4.31
C GLU A 222 -6.12 22.39 5.62
N ILE A 223 -5.30 21.34 5.58
CA ILE A 223 -4.70 20.74 6.78
C ILE A 223 -3.32 21.36 7.01
N ASP A 224 -3.11 22.01 8.16
CA ASP A 224 -1.79 22.51 8.54
C ASP A 224 -0.87 21.35 8.96
N LEU A 225 0.39 21.40 8.51
CA LEU A 225 1.41 20.43 8.92
C LEU A 225 1.71 20.54 10.43
N ALA A 226 1.62 21.74 11.00
CA ALA A 226 1.84 21.96 12.42
C ALA A 226 0.85 21.15 13.29
N ASP A 227 -0.38 20.98 12.80
CA ASP A 227 -1.40 20.19 13.49
C ASP A 227 -1.07 18.71 13.56
N LEU A 228 -0.13 18.21 12.74
CA LEU A 228 0.29 16.80 12.71
C LEU A 228 1.62 16.54 13.43
N ALA A 229 2.30 17.58 13.90
CA ALA A 229 3.64 17.50 14.51
C ALA A 229 3.64 16.84 15.91
N ASP A 230 2.52 16.87 16.63
CA ASP A 230 2.39 16.26 17.98
C ASP A 230 2.60 14.73 18.01
N LEU A 231 2.77 14.09 16.87
CA LEU A 231 2.87 12.63 16.72
C LEU A 231 4.32 12.10 16.67
N GLU A 232 5.33 12.97 16.75
CA GLU A 232 6.74 12.56 16.68
C GLU A 232 7.40 12.42 18.06
N ALA A 233 6.76 12.91 19.13
CA ALA A 233 7.38 13.02 20.45
C ALA A 233 7.33 11.74 21.31
N ASP A 234 6.50 10.75 20.96
CA ASP A 234 6.23 9.56 21.80
C ASP A 234 6.60 8.20 21.13
N ALA A 235 7.49 8.20 20.13
CA ALA A 235 7.95 6.97 19.45
C ALA A 235 9.35 6.52 19.88
#